data_AF-A0A7S1WNQ3-F1
#
_entry.id   AF-A0A7S1WNQ3-F1
#
_cell.length_a   1.000
_cell.length_b   1.000
_cell.length_c   1.000
_cell.angle_alpha   90.00
_cell.angle_beta   90.00
_cell.angle_gamma   90.00
#
_symmetry.space_group_name_H-M   'P 1'
#
loop_
_entity.id
_entity.type
_entity.pdbx_description
1 polymer ?
#
loop_
_entity_poly.entity_id
_entity_poly.type
_entity_poly.pdbx_seq_one_letter_code
_entity_poly.pdbx_strand_id
1 'polypeptide(L)'
;DVGRLIKDFEDYLGVLRSVHDALDLQLALDHARGVLPGHLQGKLQDVCNMGGTGFGNLDEGHGKLMRIAGAREDMLAMLNKQDTPPHVIKELLVLDFTLETQQSVLIQGMTAENRLVPLTDQLKVMLTSLVGHMPMEDELQAILADWTKLGPDCAALRWSGETESALLLKAMSDRLSRIVGDLSDTCQSMMGPKAAFLGQQVGVPQ
;
A
#
# COMPACT_ATOMS: atom_id res chain seq x y z
N ASP A 1 -12.13 12.60 35.44
CA ASP A 1 -10.80 13.19 35.62
C ASP A 1 -10.15 13.32 34.23
N VAL A 2 -10.47 14.41 33.53
CA VAL A 2 -10.28 14.54 32.07
C VAL A 2 -8.80 14.78 31.71
N GLY A 3 -8.05 15.46 32.57
CA GLY A 3 -6.64 15.76 32.32
C GLY A 3 -5.73 14.53 32.36
N ARG A 4 -6.08 13.52 33.17
CA ARG A 4 -5.36 12.25 33.21
C ARG A 4 -5.62 11.42 31.95
N LEU A 5 -6.85 11.42 31.44
CA LEU A 5 -7.22 10.73 30.20
C LEU A 5 -6.55 11.37 28.97
N ILE A 6 -6.46 12.70 28.91
CA ILE A 6 -5.75 13.41 27.83
C ILE A 6 -4.26 13.05 27.84
N LYS A 7 -3.64 13.05 29.03
CA LYS A 7 -2.23 12.67 29.18
C LYS A 7 -1.97 11.21 28.80
N ASP A 8 -2.85 10.30 29.22
CA ASP A 8 -2.75 8.88 28.85
C ASP A 8 -2.95 8.69 27.32
N PHE A 9 -3.77 9.51 26.66
CA PHE A 9 -3.90 9.53 25.20
C PHE A 9 -2.67 10.12 24.49
N GLU A 10 -2.08 11.19 25.02
CA GLU A 10 -0.85 11.79 24.49
C GLU A 10 0.35 10.83 24.65
N ASP A 11 0.44 10.15 25.79
CA ASP A 11 1.44 9.13 26.07
C ASP A 11 1.22 7.89 25.17
N TYR A 12 -0.03 7.48 24.96
CA TYR A 12 -0.38 6.41 24.00
C TYR A 12 -0.09 6.80 22.55
N LEU A 13 -0.35 8.04 22.15
CA LEU A 13 0.00 8.58 20.83
C LEU A 13 1.51 8.73 20.66
N GLY A 14 2.26 9.03 21.72
CA GLY A 14 3.72 9.03 21.73
C GLY A 14 4.31 7.62 21.60
N VAL A 15 3.72 6.63 22.27
CA VAL A 15 4.06 5.22 22.11
C VAL A 15 3.70 4.72 20.71
N LEU A 16 2.52 5.07 20.18
CA LEU A 16 2.16 4.80 18.78
C LEU A 16 3.13 5.45 17.82
N ARG A 17 3.48 6.72 17.99
CA ARG A 17 4.43 7.43 17.10
C ARG A 17 5.83 6.80 17.16
N SER A 18 6.32 6.39 18.33
CA SER A 18 7.61 5.69 18.49
C SER A 18 7.61 4.23 18.03
N VAL A 19 6.46 3.54 18.06
CA VAL A 19 6.27 2.20 17.47
C VAL A 19 6.04 2.28 15.94
N HIS A 20 5.60 3.42 15.42
CA HIS A 20 5.15 3.62 14.03
C HIS A 20 6.15 4.39 13.15
N ASP A 21 7.08 5.16 13.73
CA ASP A 21 8.14 5.88 12.97
C ASP A 21 9.31 4.97 12.58
N ALA A 22 9.53 3.86 13.30
CA ALA A 22 10.63 2.93 13.10
C ALA A 22 10.37 1.55 13.75
N LEU A 23 9.36 0.81 13.27
CA LEU A 23 9.55 -0.65 13.10
C LEU A 23 10.62 -0.81 12.02
N ASP A 24 11.85 -0.57 12.47
CA ASP A 24 12.91 0.11 11.75
C ASP A 24 13.19 -0.62 10.42
N LEU A 25 12.79 -0.02 9.29
CA LEU A 25 13.08 -0.59 7.97
C LEU A 25 14.58 -0.88 7.87
N GLN A 26 15.41 -0.06 8.53
CA GLN A 26 16.84 -0.30 8.65
C GLN A 26 17.14 -1.60 9.41
N LEU A 27 16.50 -1.84 10.55
CA LEU A 27 16.64 -3.10 11.31
C LEU A 27 16.12 -4.31 10.52
N ALA A 28 14.96 -4.20 9.87
CA ALA A 28 14.40 -5.26 9.03
C ALA A 28 15.33 -5.55 7.84
N LEU A 29 15.91 -4.51 7.23
CA LEU A 29 16.90 -4.63 6.17
C LEU A 29 18.19 -5.28 6.69
N ASP A 30 18.66 -4.91 7.88
CA ASP A 30 19.88 -5.47 8.48
C ASP A 30 19.71 -6.97 8.79
N HIS A 31 18.54 -7.39 9.26
CA HIS A 31 18.21 -8.80 9.46
C HIS A 31 18.10 -9.58 8.14
N ALA A 32 17.49 -8.97 7.12
CA ALA A 32 17.28 -9.61 5.82
C ALA A 32 18.49 -9.51 4.88
N ARG A 33 19.51 -8.71 5.18
CA ARG A 33 20.61 -8.37 4.27
C ARG A 33 21.31 -9.61 3.69
N GLY A 34 21.45 -10.67 4.49
CA GLY A 34 22.08 -11.92 4.07
C GLY A 34 21.30 -12.71 3.01
N VAL A 35 20.00 -12.46 2.85
CA VAL A 35 19.12 -13.21 1.92
C VAL A 35 18.68 -12.40 0.71
N LEU A 36 18.93 -11.09 0.70
CA LEU A 36 18.52 -10.19 -0.36
C LEU A 36 19.58 -10.07 -1.46
N PRO A 37 19.20 -9.96 -2.75
CA PRO A 37 20.14 -9.64 -3.82
C PRO A 37 20.63 -8.19 -3.68
N GLY A 38 21.87 -7.92 -4.11
CA GLY A 38 22.52 -6.61 -3.90
C GLY A 38 21.76 -5.42 -4.48
N HIS A 39 21.03 -5.57 -5.59
CA HIS A 39 20.22 -4.49 -6.16
C HIS A 39 19.05 -4.11 -5.24
N LEU A 40 18.38 -5.09 -4.64
CA LEU A 40 17.26 -4.86 -3.74
C LEU A 40 17.74 -4.29 -2.40
N GLN A 41 18.90 -4.74 -1.91
CA GLN A 41 19.55 -4.09 -0.76
C GLN A 41 19.81 -2.61 -1.02
N GLY A 42 20.33 -2.26 -2.21
CA GLY A 42 20.54 -0.87 -2.62
C GLY A 42 19.24 -0.07 -2.63
N LYS A 43 18.18 -0.58 -3.27
CA LYS A 43 16.86 0.07 -3.30
C LYS A 43 16.29 0.29 -1.90
N LEU A 44 16.39 -0.70 -1.02
CA LEU A 44 15.88 -0.60 0.35
C LEU A 44 16.71 0.39 1.19
N GLN A 45 18.04 0.42 0.99
CA GLN A 45 18.89 1.39 1.65
C GLN A 45 18.58 2.82 1.17
N ASP A 46 18.30 3.00 -0.12
CA ASP A 46 17.84 4.28 -0.66
C ASP A 46 16.52 4.72 -0.01
N VAL A 47 15.59 3.79 0.22
CA VAL A 47 14.33 4.04 0.94
C VAL A 47 14.60 4.46 2.39
N CYS A 48 15.48 3.77 3.12
CA CYS A 48 15.88 4.17 4.48
C CYS A 48 16.46 5.59 4.51
N ASN A 49 17.22 5.96 3.48
CA ASN A 49 17.90 7.26 3.39
C ASN A 49 16.96 8.43 3.02
N MET A 50 15.68 8.18 2.72
CA MET A 50 14.73 9.24 2.35
C MET A 50 14.28 10.12 3.53
N GLY A 51 14.65 9.78 4.76
CA GLY A 51 14.25 10.53 5.96
C GLY A 51 12.79 10.31 6.34
N GLY A 52 12.27 9.11 6.11
CA GLY A 52 10.90 8.72 6.46
C GLY A 52 9.83 9.20 5.48
N THR A 53 8.58 9.18 5.95
CA THR A 53 7.36 9.43 5.14
C THR A 53 6.95 10.91 5.08
N GLY A 54 7.62 11.80 5.81
CA GLY A 54 7.37 13.24 5.72
C GLY A 54 7.90 13.83 4.40
N PHE A 55 7.19 14.79 3.81
CA PHE A 55 7.61 15.48 2.59
C PHE A 55 7.16 16.95 2.61
N GLY A 56 7.95 17.83 1.97
CA GLY A 56 7.65 19.26 1.91
C GLY A 56 6.71 19.66 0.77
N ASN A 57 6.58 18.81 -0.25
CA ASN A 57 5.68 19.03 -1.40
C ASN A 57 5.26 17.71 -2.05
N LEU A 58 4.26 17.78 -2.93
CA LEU A 58 3.67 16.60 -3.59
C LEU A 58 4.66 15.86 -4.50
N ASP A 59 5.62 16.54 -5.14
CA ASP A 59 6.62 15.88 -5.99
C ASP A 59 7.60 15.04 -5.18
N GLU A 60 8.00 15.55 -4.01
CA GLU A 60 8.81 14.80 -3.06
C GLU A 60 8.03 13.59 -2.53
N GLY A 61 6.78 13.79 -2.11
CA GLY A 61 5.90 12.70 -1.65
C GLY A 61 5.72 11.61 -2.71
N HIS A 62 5.43 12.02 -3.94
CA HIS A 62 5.26 11.11 -5.08
C HIS A 62 6.57 10.39 -5.40
N GLY A 63 7.71 11.09 -5.42
CA GLY A 63 9.02 10.49 -5.63
C GLY A 63 9.41 9.48 -4.55
N LYS A 64 9.02 9.72 -3.28
CA LYS A 64 9.19 8.74 -2.20
C LYS A 64 8.30 7.52 -2.41
N LEU A 65 7.03 7.74 -2.74
CA LEU A 65 6.07 6.65 -3.01
C LEU A 65 6.59 5.71 -4.11
N MET A 66 7.06 6.27 -5.23
CA MET A 66 7.54 5.49 -6.36
C MET A 66 8.81 4.69 -6.05
N ARG A 67 9.71 5.21 -5.20
CA ARG A 67 10.89 4.45 -4.73
C ARG A 67 10.47 3.25 -3.89
N ILE A 68 9.52 3.43 -2.98
CA ILE A 68 9.00 2.31 -2.18
C ILE A 68 8.29 1.30 -3.08
N ALA A 69 7.48 1.76 -4.03
CA ALA A 69 6.79 0.89 -4.98
C ALA A 69 7.76 0.05 -5.80
N GLY A 70 8.83 0.66 -6.32
CA GLY A 70 9.86 -0.07 -7.05
C GLY A 70 10.67 -1.06 -6.21
N ALA A 71 10.75 -0.89 -4.89
CA ALA A 71 11.34 -1.88 -3.99
C ALA A 71 10.37 -3.05 -3.72
N ARG A 72 9.08 -2.74 -3.50
CA ARG A 72 8.03 -3.75 -3.32
C ARG A 72 7.80 -4.60 -4.57
N GLU A 73 7.84 -4.02 -5.77
CA GLU A 73 7.72 -4.76 -7.04
C GLU A 73 8.82 -5.85 -7.15
N ASP A 74 10.08 -5.50 -6.85
CA ASP A 74 11.20 -6.46 -6.84
C ASP A 74 11.04 -7.55 -5.77
N MET A 75 10.56 -7.17 -4.58
CA MET A 75 10.30 -8.11 -3.49
C MET A 75 9.17 -9.09 -3.81
N LEU A 76 8.06 -8.60 -4.37
CA LEU A 76 6.95 -9.44 -4.82
C LEU A 76 7.41 -10.39 -5.93
N ALA A 77 8.26 -9.93 -6.85
CA ALA A 77 8.86 -10.81 -7.84
C ALA A 77 9.76 -11.91 -7.24
N MET A 78 10.36 -11.68 -6.06
CA MET A 78 11.05 -12.74 -5.31
C MET A 78 10.07 -13.67 -4.57
N LEU A 79 9.05 -13.11 -3.91
CA LEU A 79 8.03 -13.88 -3.19
C LEU A 79 7.28 -14.84 -4.12
N ASN A 80 7.00 -14.42 -5.35
CA ASN A 80 6.26 -15.21 -6.34
C ASN A 80 7.10 -16.31 -7.03
N LYS A 81 8.40 -16.44 -6.73
CA LYS A 81 9.20 -17.56 -7.22
C LYS A 81 8.91 -18.81 -6.39
N GLN A 82 8.51 -19.89 -7.05
CA GLN A 82 8.14 -21.16 -6.40
C GLN A 82 9.28 -21.76 -5.54
N ASP A 83 10.53 -21.48 -5.88
CA ASP A 83 11.70 -22.03 -5.20
C ASP A 83 12.25 -21.14 -4.06
N THR A 84 11.54 -20.08 -3.67
CA THR A 84 12.00 -19.19 -2.60
C THR A 84 11.96 -19.91 -1.23
N PRO A 85 13.08 -20.03 -0.50
CA PRO A 85 13.11 -20.75 0.76
C PRO A 85 12.18 -20.13 1.82
N PRO A 86 11.52 -20.91 2.70
CA PRO A 86 10.57 -20.38 3.68
C PRO A 86 11.15 -19.29 4.62
N HIS A 87 12.42 -19.42 5.02
CA HIS A 87 13.07 -18.41 5.84
C HIS A 87 13.26 -17.08 5.10
N VAL A 88 13.49 -17.12 3.77
CA VAL A 88 13.57 -15.92 2.93
C VAL A 88 12.19 -15.29 2.74
N ILE A 89 11.16 -16.11 2.53
CA ILE A 89 9.76 -15.64 2.44
C ILE A 89 9.39 -14.84 3.69
N LYS A 90 9.71 -15.36 4.88
CA LYS A 90 9.45 -14.67 6.15
C LYS A 90 10.09 -13.28 6.19
N GLU A 91 11.39 -13.17 5.87
CA GLU A 91 12.09 -11.89 5.88
C GLU A 91 11.51 -10.91 4.84
N LEU A 92 11.16 -11.40 3.65
CA LEU A 92 10.52 -10.60 2.61
C LEU A 92 9.14 -10.08 3.02
N LEU A 93 8.33 -10.88 3.72
CA LEU A 93 7.03 -10.45 4.22
C LEU A 93 7.14 -9.38 5.32
N VAL A 94 8.12 -9.49 6.21
CA VAL A 94 8.38 -8.45 7.23
C VAL A 94 8.78 -7.14 6.57
N LEU A 95 9.67 -7.19 5.57
CA LEU A 95 10.04 -6.01 4.79
C LEU A 95 8.84 -5.43 4.05
N ASP A 96 8.03 -6.26 3.40
CA ASP A 96 6.89 -5.81 2.61
C ASP A 96 5.85 -5.11 3.47
N PHE A 97 5.58 -5.66 4.65
CA PHE A 97 4.69 -5.05 5.63
C PHE A 97 5.17 -3.64 6.05
N THR A 98 6.47 -3.48 6.33
CA THR A 98 7.04 -2.17 6.69
C THR A 98 6.93 -1.17 5.53
N LEU A 99 7.23 -1.61 4.30
CA LEU A 99 7.13 -0.76 3.11
C LEU A 99 5.68 -0.38 2.80
N GLU A 100 4.73 -1.31 2.91
CA GLU A 100 3.30 -1.06 2.72
C GLU A 100 2.77 -0.02 3.70
N THR A 101 3.19 -0.12 4.96
CA THR A 101 2.84 0.86 6.00
C THR A 101 3.34 2.25 5.61
N GLN A 102 4.58 2.37 5.15
CA GLN A 102 5.13 3.66 4.69
C GLN A 102 4.42 4.20 3.44
N GLN A 103 4.08 3.35 2.46
CA GLN A 103 3.30 3.74 1.29
C GLN A 103 1.92 4.27 1.68
N SER A 104 1.25 3.59 2.60
CA SER A 104 -0.07 3.98 3.09
C SER A 104 -0.04 5.37 3.71
N VAL A 105 0.96 5.67 4.54
CA VAL A 105 1.16 7.00 5.13
C VAL A 105 1.42 8.06 4.05
N LEU A 106 2.25 7.77 3.05
CA LEU A 106 2.51 8.69 1.94
C LEU A 106 1.24 9.00 1.14
N ILE A 107 0.46 7.98 0.78
CA ILE A 107 -0.78 8.15 0.03
C ILE A 107 -1.79 9.00 0.82
N GLN A 108 -1.93 8.74 2.12
CA GLN A 108 -2.79 9.55 3.01
C GLN A 108 -2.30 11.00 3.15
N GLY A 109 -0.98 11.23 3.09
CA GLY A 109 -0.41 12.58 3.09
C GLY A 109 -0.64 13.34 1.78
N MET A 110 -0.83 12.65 0.66
CA MET A 110 -0.95 13.24 -0.69
C MET A 110 -2.41 13.44 -1.14
N THR A 111 -3.36 13.55 -0.21
CA THR A 111 -4.81 13.70 -0.52
C THR A 111 -5.17 14.93 -1.36
N ALA A 112 -4.30 15.94 -1.41
CA ALA A 112 -4.48 17.15 -2.23
C ALA A 112 -3.95 16.99 -3.68
N GLU A 113 -3.38 15.85 -4.05
CA GLU A 113 -2.91 15.59 -5.39
C GLU A 113 -4.07 15.59 -6.39
N ASN A 114 -3.96 16.42 -7.44
CA ASN A 114 -4.98 16.57 -8.47
C ASN A 114 -4.39 16.41 -9.89
N ARG A 115 -3.09 16.16 -10.00
CA ARG A 115 -2.40 16.00 -11.27
C ARG A 115 -2.59 14.57 -11.77
N LEU A 116 -3.00 14.46 -13.03
CA LEU A 116 -3.45 13.20 -13.62
C LEU A 116 -2.37 12.09 -13.59
N VAL A 117 -1.13 12.42 -13.94
CA VAL A 117 -0.03 11.46 -13.98
C VAL A 117 0.30 10.91 -12.58
N PRO A 118 0.62 11.74 -11.56
CA PRO A 118 0.82 11.26 -10.19
C PRO A 118 -0.36 10.45 -9.62
N LEU A 119 -1.60 10.84 -9.91
CA LEU A 119 -2.79 10.09 -9.47
C LEU A 119 -2.86 8.72 -10.13
N THR A 120 -2.56 8.63 -11.42
CA THR A 120 -2.57 7.36 -12.16
C THR A 120 -1.51 6.40 -11.62
N ASP A 121 -0.33 6.91 -11.28
CA ASP A 121 0.74 6.14 -10.67
C ASP A 121 0.37 5.71 -9.23
N GLN A 122 -0.19 6.61 -8.42
CA GLN A 122 -0.68 6.29 -7.07
C GLN A 122 -1.74 5.18 -7.10
N LEU A 123 -2.70 5.25 -8.04
CA LEU A 123 -3.71 4.22 -8.24
C LEU A 123 -3.10 2.88 -8.64
N LYS A 124 -2.10 2.87 -9.52
CA LYS A 124 -1.33 1.67 -9.85
C LYS A 124 -0.70 1.06 -8.60
N VAL A 125 -0.03 1.86 -7.78
CA VAL A 125 0.65 1.39 -6.55
C VAL A 125 -0.35 0.78 -5.55
N MET A 126 -1.51 1.41 -5.36
CA MET A 126 -2.58 0.86 -4.52
C MET A 126 -3.11 -0.46 -5.08
N LEU A 127 -3.34 -0.52 -6.39
CA LEU A 127 -3.84 -1.71 -7.07
C LEU A 127 -2.84 -2.88 -6.98
N THR A 128 -1.54 -2.62 -7.14
CA THR A 128 -0.49 -3.63 -6.93
C THR A 128 -0.55 -4.21 -5.52
N SER A 129 -0.76 -3.36 -4.52
CA SER A 129 -0.90 -3.81 -3.12
C SER A 129 -2.14 -4.69 -2.95
N LEU A 130 -3.27 -4.28 -3.53
CA LEU A 130 -4.54 -5.01 -3.45
C LEU A 130 -4.44 -6.40 -4.12
N VAL A 131 -3.80 -6.49 -5.29
CA VAL A 131 -3.53 -7.76 -5.98
C VAL A 131 -2.60 -8.64 -5.16
N GLY A 132 -1.61 -8.07 -4.48
CA GLY A 132 -0.71 -8.80 -3.57
C GLY A 132 -1.46 -9.51 -2.44
N HIS A 133 -2.49 -8.86 -1.87
CA HIS A 133 -3.33 -9.43 -0.82
C HIS A 133 -4.38 -10.42 -1.35
N MET A 134 -4.79 -10.29 -2.62
CA MET A 134 -5.82 -11.11 -3.25
C MET A 134 -5.35 -11.67 -4.60
N PRO A 135 -4.34 -12.56 -4.62
CA PRO A 135 -3.74 -13.06 -5.85
C PRO A 135 -4.64 -14.03 -6.62
N MET A 136 -5.81 -14.40 -6.08
CA MET A 136 -6.78 -15.29 -6.73
C MET A 136 -7.95 -14.53 -7.38
N GLU A 137 -7.99 -13.20 -7.24
CA GLU A 137 -9.04 -12.37 -7.86
C GLU A 137 -8.64 -11.99 -9.30
N ASP A 138 -9.17 -12.75 -10.27
CA ASP A 138 -8.83 -12.62 -11.69
C ASP A 138 -9.08 -11.21 -12.24
N GLU A 139 -10.18 -10.58 -11.83
CA GLU A 139 -10.52 -9.23 -12.31
C GLU A 139 -9.54 -8.18 -11.76
N LEU A 140 -9.05 -8.31 -10.52
CA LEU A 140 -8.02 -7.40 -10.00
C LEU A 140 -6.71 -7.51 -10.79
N GLN A 141 -6.32 -8.74 -11.13
CA GLN A 141 -5.15 -8.98 -11.97
C GLN A 141 -5.34 -8.38 -13.37
N ALA A 142 -6.52 -8.53 -13.96
CA ALA A 142 -6.85 -7.97 -15.26
C ALA A 142 -6.78 -6.43 -15.25
N ILE A 143 -7.35 -5.78 -14.23
CA ILE A 143 -7.28 -4.31 -14.09
C ILE A 143 -5.83 -3.88 -13.90
N LEU A 144 -5.02 -4.59 -13.11
CA LEU A 144 -3.61 -4.23 -12.91
C LEU A 144 -2.81 -4.32 -14.22
N ALA A 145 -3.08 -5.35 -15.03
CA ALA A 145 -2.47 -5.49 -16.35
C ALA A 145 -2.87 -4.34 -17.29
N ASP A 146 -4.16 -4.01 -17.34
CA ASP A 146 -4.68 -2.88 -18.13
C ASP A 146 -4.08 -1.55 -17.65
N TRP A 147 -4.02 -1.33 -16.33
CA TRP A 147 -3.49 -0.10 -15.74
C TRP A 147 -2.00 0.06 -16.02
N THR A 148 -1.23 -1.02 -15.92
CA THR A 148 0.21 -1.02 -16.21
C THR A 148 0.49 -0.71 -17.68
N LYS A 149 -0.36 -1.22 -18.58
CA LYS A 149 -0.20 -1.04 -20.02
C LYS A 149 -0.72 0.30 -20.54
N LEU A 150 -1.91 0.71 -20.08
CA LEU A 150 -2.65 1.84 -20.64
C LEU A 150 -2.58 3.09 -19.77
N GLY A 151 -2.47 2.94 -18.45
CA GLY A 151 -2.53 4.04 -17.48
C GLY A 151 -1.55 5.18 -17.80
N PRO A 152 -0.23 4.91 -17.90
CA PRO A 152 0.77 5.95 -18.19
C PRO A 152 0.50 6.69 -19.51
N ASP A 153 0.18 5.97 -20.59
CA ASP A 153 -0.06 6.55 -21.90
C ASP A 153 -1.36 7.35 -21.95
N CYS A 154 -2.41 6.89 -21.26
CA CYS A 154 -3.66 7.63 -21.14
C CYS A 154 -3.49 8.89 -20.28
N ALA A 155 -2.74 8.81 -19.18
CA ALA A 155 -2.46 9.96 -18.32
C ALA A 155 -1.60 11.02 -19.03
N ALA A 156 -0.73 10.58 -19.94
CA ALA A 156 0.07 11.45 -20.80
C ALA A 156 -0.69 11.95 -22.05
N LEU A 157 -1.95 11.54 -22.25
CA LEU A 157 -2.80 11.85 -23.41
C LEU A 157 -2.22 11.37 -24.76
N ARG A 158 -1.48 10.25 -24.75
CA ARG A 158 -0.73 9.74 -25.91
C ARG A 158 -1.36 8.54 -26.62
N TRP A 159 -2.36 7.89 -26.03
CA TRP A 159 -2.87 6.61 -26.54
C TRP A 159 -3.65 6.76 -27.86
N SER A 160 -4.66 7.63 -27.88
CA SER A 160 -5.54 7.79 -29.06
C SER A 160 -6.33 9.11 -29.09
N GLY A 161 -5.95 10.07 -28.24
CA GLY A 161 -6.61 11.37 -28.07
C GLY A 161 -7.11 11.59 -26.64
N GLU A 162 -7.41 12.84 -26.29
CA GLU A 162 -7.72 13.24 -24.91
C GLU A 162 -8.99 12.58 -24.37
N THR A 163 -10.07 12.60 -25.16
CA THR A 163 -11.37 12.05 -24.76
C THR A 163 -11.31 10.54 -24.55
N GLU A 164 -10.70 9.80 -25.48
CA GLU A 164 -10.61 8.35 -25.36
C GLU A 164 -9.68 7.94 -24.21
N SER A 165 -8.56 8.64 -24.02
CA SER A 165 -7.67 8.43 -22.87
C SER A 165 -8.40 8.66 -21.54
N ALA A 166 -9.21 9.71 -21.44
CA ALA A 166 -10.02 9.99 -20.25
C ALA A 166 -11.10 8.94 -20.01
N LEU A 167 -11.77 8.47 -21.08
CA LEU A 167 -12.78 7.41 -20.99
C LEU A 167 -12.16 6.07 -20.55
N LEU A 168 -10.96 5.73 -21.02
CA LEU A 168 -10.24 4.53 -20.61
C LEU A 168 -9.83 4.59 -19.14
N LEU A 169 -9.25 5.70 -18.68
CA LEU A 169 -8.92 5.89 -17.26
C LEU A 169 -10.18 5.78 -16.40
N LYS A 170 -11.27 6.44 -16.79
CA LYS A 170 -12.56 6.34 -16.10
C LYS A 170 -13.08 4.90 -16.06
N ALA A 171 -13.02 4.17 -17.18
CA ALA A 171 -13.50 2.80 -17.24
C ALA A 171 -12.69 1.86 -16.32
N MET A 172 -11.37 2.01 -16.26
CA MET A 172 -10.52 1.26 -15.33
C MET A 172 -10.83 1.63 -13.87
N SER A 173 -11.01 2.92 -13.55
CA SER A 173 -11.44 3.37 -12.23
C SER A 173 -12.81 2.80 -11.83
N ASP A 174 -13.80 2.84 -12.72
CA ASP A 174 -15.15 2.33 -12.47
C ASP A 174 -15.15 0.81 -12.25
N ARG A 175 -14.24 0.06 -12.88
CA ARG A 175 -14.03 -1.38 -12.62
C ARG A 175 -13.41 -1.60 -11.24
N LEU A 176 -12.36 -0.85 -10.91
CA LEU A 176 -11.70 -0.92 -9.61
C LEU A 176 -12.68 -0.61 -8.46
N SER A 177 -13.47 0.45 -8.58
CA SER A 177 -14.46 0.83 -7.56
C SER A 177 -15.51 -0.25 -7.32
N ARG A 178 -15.95 -0.97 -8.37
CA ARG A 178 -16.91 -2.07 -8.22
C ARG A 178 -16.34 -3.21 -7.39
N ILE A 179 -15.14 -3.67 -7.70
CA ILE A 179 -14.50 -4.78 -6.98
C ILE A 179 -14.19 -4.42 -5.54
N VAL A 180 -13.67 -3.22 -5.30
CA VAL A 180 -13.43 -2.74 -3.93
C VAL A 180 -14.74 -2.68 -3.15
N GLY A 181 -15.84 -2.29 -3.79
CA GLY A 181 -17.19 -2.37 -3.23
C GLY A 181 -17.58 -3.81 -2.85
N ASP A 182 -17.47 -4.75 -3.79
CA ASP A 182 -17.82 -6.16 -3.58
C ASP A 182 -16.99 -6.80 -2.45
N LEU A 183 -15.70 -6.45 -2.37
CA LEU A 183 -14.79 -6.89 -1.31
C LEU A 183 -15.15 -6.32 0.06
N SER A 184 -15.52 -5.03 0.10
CA SER A 184 -16.01 -4.38 1.30
C SER A 184 -17.29 -5.06 1.80
N ASP A 185 -18.24 -5.31 0.90
CA ASP A 185 -19.51 -5.97 1.22
C ASP A 185 -19.29 -7.41 1.71
N THR A 186 -18.36 -8.13 1.09
CA THR A 186 -17.95 -9.47 1.52
C THR A 186 -17.39 -9.45 2.94
N CYS A 187 -16.43 -8.56 3.22
CA CYS A 187 -15.87 -8.40 4.57
C CYS A 187 -16.95 -8.07 5.60
N GLN A 188 -17.86 -7.13 5.27
CA GLN A 188 -18.95 -6.75 6.17
C GLN A 188 -19.91 -7.92 6.43
N SER A 189 -20.26 -8.69 5.41
CA SER A 189 -21.13 -9.87 5.54
C SER A 189 -20.52 -10.96 6.44
N MET A 190 -19.19 -11.11 6.42
CA MET A 190 -18.47 -12.07 7.25
C MET A 190 -18.30 -11.60 8.70
N MET A 191 -18.01 -10.31 8.89
CA MET A 191 -17.75 -9.75 10.23
C MET A 191 -19.03 -9.45 10.99
N GLY A 192 -20.09 -8.96 10.32
CA GLY A 192 -21.33 -8.50 10.95
C GLY A 192 -21.93 -9.52 11.93
N PRO A 193 -22.18 -10.77 11.52
CA PRO A 193 -22.72 -11.80 12.41
C PRO A 193 -21.80 -12.13 13.61
N LYS A 194 -20.47 -12.10 13.40
CA LYS A 194 -19.49 -12.37 14.45
C LYS A 194 -19.44 -11.23 15.47
N ALA A 195 -19.46 -9.99 15.00
CA ALA A 195 -19.51 -8.81 15.85
C ALA A 195 -20.81 -8.77 16.67
N ALA A 196 -21.95 -9.06 16.05
CA ALA A 196 -23.24 -9.17 16.75
C ALA A 196 -23.20 -10.27 17.82
N PHE A 197 -22.63 -11.44 17.50
CA PHE A 197 -22.44 -12.52 18.48
C PHE A 197 -21.56 -12.09 19.67
N LEU A 198 -20.42 -11.44 19.41
CA LEU A 198 -19.53 -10.95 20.46
C LEU A 198 -20.22 -9.91 21.36
N GLY A 199 -20.96 -8.97 20.77
CA GLY A 199 -21.75 -7.99 21.51
C GLY A 199 -22.80 -8.63 22.42
N GLN A 200 -23.49 -9.66 21.92
CA GLN A 200 -24.47 -10.42 22.72
C GLN A 200 -23.83 -11.11 23.94
N GLN A 201 -22.59 -11.62 23.83
CA GLN A 201 -21.91 -12.27 24.96
C GLN A 201 -21.61 -11.33 26.14
N VAL A 202 -21.54 -10.01 25.89
CA VAL A 202 -21.26 -9.00 26.92
C VAL A 202 -22.46 -8.07 27.18
N GLY A 203 -23.65 -8.43 26.69
CA GLY A 203 -24.90 -7.71 26.95
C GLY A 203 -25.07 -6.40 26.16
N VAL A 204 -24.32 -6.22 25.08
CA VAL A 204 -24.48 -5.08 24.17
C VAL A 204 -25.60 -5.42 23.16
N PRO A 205 -26.70 -4.64 23.09
CA PRO A 205 -27.78 -4.87 22.13
C PRO A 205 -27.33 -4.59 20.68
N GLN A 206 -28.06 -5.19 19.73
CA GLN A 206 -27.85 -5.05 18.27
C GLN A 206 -27.91 -3.60 17.80
#